data_AF-A0A951RDA0-F1
#
_entry.id   AF-A0A951RDA0-F1
#
_cell.length_a   1.000
_cell.length_b   1.000
_cell.length_c   1.000
_cell.angle_alpha   90.00
_cell.angle_beta   90.00
_cell.angle_gamma   90.00
#
_symmetry.space_group_name_H-M   'P 1'
#
loop_
_entity.id
_entity.type
_entity.pdbx_description
1 polymer ?
#
loop_
_entity_poly.entity_id
_entity_poly.type
_entity_poly.pdbx_seq_one_letter_code
_entity_poly.pdbx_strand_id
1 'polypeptide(L)' 'LNGIDAEIFEFLAKAGSPITRKPINKLKFPHAAIIGGVIRDNQGIIATGDLQVQPGDHVVVFTLPEAFDAVDRMFRS' A
#
# COMPACT_ATOMS: atom_id res chain seq x y z
N LEU A 1 -23.09 -10.74 10.28
CA LEU A 1 -21.67 -10.40 10.03
C LEU A 1 -21.66 -8.91 9.70
N ASN A 2 -21.47 -8.04 10.69
CA ASN A 2 -21.64 -6.60 10.46
C ASN A 2 -20.41 -6.07 9.72
N GLY A 3 -20.68 -5.27 8.69
CA GLY A 3 -19.76 -4.82 7.66
C GLY A 3 -18.58 -4.06 8.23
N ILE A 4 -17.40 -4.56 7.92
CA ILE A 4 -16.23 -3.70 7.74
C ILE A 4 -16.40 -3.10 6.36
N ASP A 5 -16.69 -1.80 6.29
CA ASP A 5 -16.72 -1.03 5.04
C ASP A 5 -15.28 -0.83 4.52
N ALA A 6 -14.46 -1.88 4.52
CA ALA A 6 -13.10 -1.83 4.01
C ALA A 6 -13.12 -2.07 2.50
N GLU A 7 -12.56 -1.13 1.76
CA GLU A 7 -12.43 -1.19 0.32
C GLU A 7 -11.04 -1.69 -0.07
N ILE A 8 -10.95 -2.34 -1.23
CA ILE A 8 -9.69 -2.84 -1.78
C ILE A 8 -9.31 -1.97 -2.97
N PHE A 9 -8.09 -1.46 -2.96
CA PHE A 9 -7.53 -0.66 -4.04
C PHE A 9 -6.20 -1.23 -4.49
N GLU A 10 -5.94 -1.08 -5.79
CA GLU A 10 -4.65 -1.34 -6.41
C GLU A 10 -3.98 -0.01 -6.76
N PHE A 11 -2.79 0.22 -6.21
CA PHE A 11 -2.03 1.45 -6.44
C PHE A 11 -0.75 1.15 -7.21
N LEU A 12 -0.44 1.97 -8.22
CA LEU A 12 0.88 1.98 -8.85
C LEU A 12 1.84 2.85 -8.01
N ALA A 13 2.93 2.27 -7.53
CA ALA A 13 3.97 2.98 -6.81
C ALA A 13 4.77 3.87 -7.76
N LYS A 14 4.57 5.20 -7.66
CA LYS A 14 5.33 6.17 -8.47
C LYS A 14 6.75 6.33 -7.94
N ALA A 15 7.68 6.59 -8.85
CA ALA A 15 9.05 6.94 -8.48
C ALA A 15 9.07 8.15 -7.52
N GLY A 16 9.80 8.02 -6.41
CA GLY A 16 9.97 9.06 -5.40
C GLY A 16 8.80 9.22 -4.41
N SER A 17 7.69 8.50 -4.61
CA SER A 17 6.53 8.54 -3.72
C SER A 17 6.88 8.04 -2.31
N PRO A 18 6.16 8.48 -1.25
CA PRO A 18 6.46 8.08 0.12
C PRO A 18 6.56 6.56 0.34
N ILE A 19 5.73 5.76 -0.33
CA ILE A 19 5.70 4.30 -0.20
C ILE A 19 7.03 3.64 -0.59
N THR A 20 7.80 4.23 -1.53
CA THR A 20 9.03 3.61 -2.05
C THR A 20 10.28 3.93 -1.21
N ARG A 21 10.16 4.77 -0.17
CA ARG A 21 11.32 5.37 0.50
C ARG A 21 11.96 4.48 1.56
N LYS A 22 11.19 3.55 2.14
CA LYS A 22 11.62 2.70 3.26
C LYS A 22 10.86 1.35 3.24
N PRO A 23 11.36 0.32 3.94
CA PRO A 23 10.60 -0.90 4.21
C PRO A 23 9.24 -0.62 4.85
N ILE A 24 8.24 -1.46 4.57
CA ILE A 24 6.85 -1.29 5.03
C ILE A 24 6.77 -1.01 6.54
N ASN A 25 7.52 -1.74 7.37
CA ASN A 25 7.53 -1.58 8.83
C ASN A 25 8.20 -0.29 9.34
N LYS A 26 8.85 0.49 8.46
CA LYS A 26 9.45 1.80 8.77
C LYS A 26 8.66 2.96 8.17
N LEU A 27 7.61 2.69 7.41
CA LEU A 27 6.72 3.71 6.87
C LEU A 27 5.72 4.15 7.95
N LYS A 28 5.38 5.45 7.93
CA LYS A 28 4.23 5.97 8.68
C LYS A 28 2.97 5.70 7.84
N PHE A 29 2.56 4.44 7.79
CA PHE A 29 1.38 4.03 7.03
C PHE A 29 0.09 4.28 7.83
N PRO A 30 -1.03 4.66 7.19
CA PRO A 30 -2.29 4.89 7.90
C PRO A 30 -2.76 3.65 8.68
N HIS A 31 -3.17 3.83 9.94
CA HIS A 31 -3.56 2.72 10.83
C HIS A 31 -4.86 2.01 10.40
N ALA A 32 -5.75 2.73 9.71
CA ALA A 32 -6.99 2.21 9.15
C ALA A 32 -6.80 1.65 7.71
N ALA A 33 -5.57 1.26 7.37
CA ALA A 33 -5.23 0.63 6.10
C ALA A 33 -4.15 -0.46 6.28
N ILE A 34 -4.20 -1.48 5.43
CA ILE A 34 -3.29 -2.63 5.44
C ILE A 34 -2.84 -2.92 4.01
N ILE A 35 -1.53 -3.10 3.82
CA ILE A 35 -0.98 -3.60 2.55
C ILE A 35 -1.16 -5.12 2.54
N GLY A 36 -1.94 -5.63 1.57
CA GLY A 36 -2.17 -7.06 1.42
C GLY A 36 -1.04 -7.78 0.69
N GLY A 37 -0.51 -7.16 -0.36
CA GLY A 37 0.50 -7.78 -1.22
C GLY A 37 1.02 -6.81 -2.27
N VAL A 38 2.10 -7.21 -2.92
CA VAL A 38 2.73 -6.47 -4.01
C VAL A 38 2.81 -7.36 -5.23
N ILE A 39 2.51 -6.82 -6.41
CA ILE A 39 2.74 -7.46 -7.69
C ILE A 39 3.91 -6.72 -8.35
N ARG A 40 4.99 -7.45 -8.62
CA ARG A 40 6.20 -6.96 -9.28
C ARG A 40 6.56 -7.92 -10.41
N ASP A 41 6.79 -7.40 -11.61
CA ASP A 41 7.14 -8.21 -12.79
C ASP A 41 6.18 -9.40 -12.99
N ASN A 42 4.88 -9.16 -12.80
CA ASN A 42 3.81 -10.16 -12.91
C ASN A 42 3.91 -11.32 -11.88
N GLN A 43 4.65 -11.13 -10.78
CA GLN A 43 4.76 -12.07 -9.67
C GLN A 43 4.17 -11.47 -8.39
N GLY A 44 3.36 -12.26 -7.69
CA GLY A 44 2.81 -11.89 -6.39
C GLY A 44 3.83 -12.09 -5.27
N ILE A 45 4.00 -11.05 -4.45
CA ILE A 45 4.90 -11.01 -3.30
C ILE A 45 4.05 -10.74 -2.05
N ILE A 46 4.22 -11.58 -1.03
CA ILE A 46 3.58 -11.39 0.27
C ILE A 46 4.20 -10.14 0.93
N ALA A 47 3.37 -9.18 1.30
CA ALA A 47 3.80 -7.95 1.94
C ALA A 47 4.22 -8.20 3.39
N THR A 48 5.51 -8.49 3.59
CA THR A 48 6.13 -8.57 4.91
C THR A 48 6.67 -7.20 5.34
N GLY A 49 6.88 -6.99 6.63
CA GLY A 49 7.32 -5.69 7.14
C GLY A 49 8.68 -5.22 6.61
N ASP A 50 9.57 -6.14 6.28
CA ASP A 50 10.90 -5.89 5.72
C ASP A 50 10.88 -5.65 4.20
N LEU A 51 9.78 -5.96 3.51
CA LEU A 51 9.63 -5.65 2.10
C LEU A 51 9.66 -4.14 1.89
N GLN A 52 10.47 -3.68 0.94
CA GLN A 52 10.43 -2.31 0.43
C GLN A 52 9.78 -2.29 -0.96
N VAL A 53 8.72 -1.48 -1.07
CA VAL A 53 8.03 -1.22 -2.34
C VAL A 53 8.96 -0.48 -3.28
N GLN A 54 8.98 -0.88 -4.54
CA GLN A 54 9.79 -0.30 -5.60
C GLN A 54 8.92 0.50 -6.58
N PRO A 55 9.48 1.52 -7.26
CA PRO A 55 8.78 2.18 -8.35
C PRO A 55 8.32 1.15 -9.41
N GLY A 56 7.06 1.25 -9.84
CA GLY A 56 6.46 0.32 -10.79
C GLY A 56 5.73 -0.87 -10.15
N ASP A 57 5.87 -1.07 -8.83
CA ASP A 57 5.08 -2.07 -8.11
C ASP A 57 3.60 -1.71 -8.13
N HIS A 58 2.77 -2.74 -8.30
CA HIS A 58 1.34 -2.66 -8.04
C HIS A 58 1.08 -3.16 -6.62
N VAL A 59 0.54 -2.30 -5.77
CA VAL A 59 0.35 -2.56 -4.34
C VAL A 59 -1.13 -2.67 -4.04
N VAL A 60 -1.54 -3.81 -3.49
CA VAL A 60 -2.93 -4.04 -3.07
C VAL A 60 -3.09 -3.57 -1.62
N VAL A 61 -4.02 -2.66 -1.39
CA VAL A 61 -4.29 -2.06 -0.07
C VAL A 61 -5.75 -2.23 0.29
N PHE A 62 -6.00 -2.70 1.51
CA PHE A 62 -7.29 -2.68 2.17
C PHE A 62 -7.37 -1.40 3.01
N THR A 63 -8.37 -0.56 2.83
CA THR A 63 -8.50 0.69 3.58
C THR A 63 -9.94 0.97 3.95
N LEU A 64 -10.16 1.57 5.12
CA LEU A 64 -11.43 2.20 5.43
C LEU A 64 -11.55 3.55 4.67
N PRO A 65 -12.78 4.02 4.36
CA PRO A 65 -13.01 5.25 3.59
C PRO A 65 -12.31 6.47 4.18
N GLU A 66 -12.28 6.61 5.51
CA GLU A 66 -11.63 7.72 6.21
C GLU A 66 -10.11 7.78 6.02
N ALA A 67 -9.47 6.67 5.63
CA ALA A 67 -8.03 6.59 5.43
C ALA A 67 -7.62 6.66 3.96
N PHE A 68 -8.58 6.60 3.01
CA PHE A 68 -8.29 6.55 1.58
C PHE A 68 -7.38 7.70 1.13
N ASP A 69 -7.70 8.95 1.47
CA ASP A 69 -6.89 10.10 1.08
C ASP A 69 -5.46 10.05 1.64
N ALA A 70 -5.28 9.47 2.83
CA ALA A 70 -3.97 9.31 3.44
C ALA A 70 -3.17 8.20 2.74
N VAL A 71 -3.82 7.11 2.37
CA VAL A 71 -3.23 6.03 1.58
C VAL A 71 -2.84 6.54 0.20
N ASP A 72 -3.75 7.20 -0.51
CA ASP A 72 -3.52 7.71 -1.86
C ASP A 72 -2.33 8.69 -1.92
N ARG A 73 -2.14 9.54 -0.90
CA ARG A 73 -0.93 10.38 -0.76
C ARG A 73 0.38 9.59 -0.66
N MET A 74 0.37 8.35 -0.16
CA MET A 74 1.57 7.53 -0.08
C MET A 74 2.10 7.10 -1.46
N PHE A 75 1.26 7.10 -2.48
CA PHE A 75 1.59 6.65 -3.84
C PHE A 75 1.81 7.80 -4.83
N ARG A 76 1.53 9.05 -4.44
CA ARG A 76 1.79 10.25 -5.25
C ARG A 76 3.25 10.72 -5.10
N SER A 77 3.78 11.34 -6.15
CA SER A 77 5.12 11.96 -6.18
C SER A 77 5.13 13.34 -5.56
#